data_AF-A0A953KEA4-F1
#
_entry.id   AF-A0A953KEA4-F1
#
_cell.length_a   1.000
_cell.length_b   1.000
_cell.length_c   1.000
_cell.angle_alpha   90.00
_cell.angle_beta   90.00
_cell.angle_gamma   90.00
#
_symmetry.space_group_name_H-M   'P 1'
#
loop_
_entity.id
_entity.type
_entity.pdbx_description
1 polymer ?
#
loop_
_entity_poly.entity_id
_entity_poly.type
_entity_poly.pdbx_seq_one_letter_code
_entity_poly.pdbx_strand_id
1 'polypeptide(L)'
;MSGAAIKLEPERPLILIVDDEEGIRKTLQGVFRDEGFSTLAVCDGVAALKALESARPDLVLLDIWMPEMDGIETLKRILAERPDLPVIMVSGHATIATAVTATKLGARDFIEKPLDLNATVNSAKRALGLLCDTNRDGPREAGAEQLAQTAVAEPAEAANVALRRVVFEKQEMRGARVVQRTLAGSAVLYGQGLHSGKKSGLALEPLPAGSGIHFVGVSGHSAVPAHLDFVESTGWATTIRLGLTQAGTIEHLLSALSAYGISNLLVKCNGEVPVMDGSAQEFCTLIDATGVEEQEGEWYEIAISKTIRVGKEREFLQVEPADRFSVDYTLDYPAPVGRQNFIFELNSPQAYRREIAPARTFGMARDIGMLQKQGLALGGRFDNFVLMGAEGPVNTELRFADELVRHKILDVIGDLYLLGRPIRGKVTARMTGHSDNIALLRAIKAEMLAQG
;
A
#
# COMPACT_ATOMS: atom_id res chain seq x y z
N MET A 1 5.77 48.54 -42.19
CA MET A 1 6.77 48.32 -41.13
C MET A 1 6.09 47.51 -40.03
N SER A 2 6.41 46.22 -39.98
CA SER A 2 5.83 45.24 -39.06
C SER A 2 6.56 45.34 -37.72
N GLY A 3 5.84 45.69 -36.65
CA GLY A 3 6.36 45.63 -35.29
C GLY A 3 6.37 44.18 -34.83
N ALA A 4 7.56 43.62 -34.65
CA ALA A 4 7.75 42.31 -34.05
C ALA A 4 7.33 42.38 -32.57
N ALA A 5 6.30 41.61 -32.21
CA ALA A 5 5.96 41.36 -30.82
C ALA A 5 7.08 40.54 -30.18
N ILE A 6 7.77 41.13 -29.20
CA ILE A 6 8.71 40.43 -28.34
C ILE A 6 7.90 39.45 -27.48
N LYS A 7 7.97 38.16 -27.79
CA LYS A 7 7.54 37.11 -26.86
C LYS A 7 8.55 37.08 -25.71
N LEU A 8 8.14 37.57 -24.53
CA LEU A 8 8.86 37.32 -23.28
C LEU A 8 8.91 35.80 -23.10
N GLU A 9 10.12 35.21 -23.02
CA GLU A 9 10.26 33.81 -22.64
C GLU A 9 9.73 33.62 -21.21
N PRO A 10 9.05 32.51 -20.90
CA PRO A 10 8.60 32.25 -19.54
C PRO A 10 9.81 32.22 -18.60
N GLU A 11 9.73 32.96 -17.49
CA GLU A 11 10.79 32.94 -16.47
C GLU A 11 10.96 31.51 -15.95
N ARG A 12 12.20 31.01 -15.98
CA ARG A 12 12.53 29.66 -15.50
C ARG A 12 12.46 29.65 -13.98
N PRO A 13 11.64 28.77 -13.36
CA PRO A 13 11.52 28.72 -11.91
C PRO A 13 12.88 28.49 -11.26
N LEU A 14 13.16 29.23 -10.18
CA LEU A 14 14.40 29.17 -9.44
C LEU A 14 14.29 28.21 -8.26
N ILE A 15 15.14 27.19 -8.28
CA ILE A 15 15.28 26.21 -7.20
C ILE A 15 16.50 26.56 -6.34
N LEU A 16 16.30 26.77 -5.05
CA LEU A 16 17.36 26.91 -4.06
C LEU A 16 17.70 25.53 -3.47
N ILE A 17 18.93 25.08 -3.64
CA ILE A 17 19.44 23.80 -3.13
C ILE A 17 20.34 24.09 -1.92
N VAL A 18 19.98 23.56 -0.76
CA VAL A 18 20.70 23.75 0.50
C VAL A 18 21.15 22.39 0.99
N ASP A 19 22.45 22.13 0.92
CA ASP A 19 23.04 20.84 1.32
C ASP A 19 24.50 21.11 1.68
N ASP A 20 25.06 20.52 2.73
CA ASP A 20 26.44 20.73 3.14
C ASP A 20 27.44 19.97 2.24
N GLU A 21 26.99 18.91 1.55
CA GLU A 21 27.80 18.11 0.65
C GLU A 21 27.91 18.75 -0.76
N GLU A 22 29.13 19.16 -1.15
CA GLU A 22 29.37 19.77 -2.46
C GLU A 22 28.99 18.87 -3.65
N GLY A 23 29.20 17.55 -3.51
CA GLY A 23 28.86 16.57 -4.53
C GLY A 23 27.36 16.51 -4.83
N ILE A 24 26.52 16.60 -3.79
CA ILE A 24 25.07 16.59 -3.91
C ILE A 24 24.58 17.89 -4.54
N ARG A 25 25.10 19.04 -4.09
CA ARG A 25 24.79 20.34 -4.69
C ARG A 25 25.07 20.36 -6.19
N LYS A 26 26.26 19.91 -6.62
CA LYS A 26 26.64 19.87 -8.05
C LYS A 26 25.74 18.94 -8.86
N THR A 27 25.43 17.77 -8.31
CA THR A 27 24.58 16.77 -8.98
C THR A 27 23.16 17.31 -9.18
N LEU A 28 22.53 17.82 -8.13
CA LEU A 28 21.19 18.41 -8.20
C LEU A 28 21.14 19.64 -9.11
N GLN A 29 22.16 20.51 -9.05
CA GLN A 29 22.25 21.65 -9.95
C GLN A 29 22.30 21.22 -11.42
N GLY A 30 23.09 20.17 -11.75
CA GLY A 30 23.15 19.63 -13.11
C GLY A 30 21.79 19.15 -13.59
N VAL A 31 21.18 18.23 -12.83
CA VAL A 31 19.90 17.60 -13.20
C VAL A 31 18.79 18.63 -13.34
N PHE A 32 18.65 19.57 -12.41
CA PHE A 32 17.59 20.57 -12.51
C PHE A 32 17.80 21.56 -13.66
N ARG A 33 19.05 21.90 -14.00
CA ARG A 33 19.33 22.75 -15.17
C ARG A 33 19.01 22.03 -16.48
N ASP A 34 19.33 20.74 -16.57
CA ASP A 34 19.00 19.91 -17.73
C ASP A 34 17.47 19.82 -17.94
N GLU A 35 16.71 19.84 -16.84
CA GLU A 35 15.23 19.87 -16.82
C GLU A 35 14.62 21.27 -17.01
N GLY A 36 15.44 22.28 -17.29
CA GLY A 36 14.99 23.63 -17.64
C GLY A 36 14.79 24.59 -16.46
N PHE A 37 15.20 24.21 -15.24
CA PHE A 37 15.12 25.08 -14.06
C PHE A 37 16.35 25.97 -13.90
N SER A 38 16.15 27.13 -13.28
CA SER A 38 17.26 27.92 -12.72
C SER A 38 17.62 27.35 -11.34
N THR A 39 18.90 27.36 -10.97
CA THR A 39 19.35 26.78 -9.69
C THR A 39 20.32 27.69 -8.97
N LEU A 40 20.11 27.90 -7.68
CA LEU A 40 21.07 28.48 -6.74
C LEU A 40 21.42 27.43 -5.70
N ALA A 41 22.69 27.27 -5.32
CA ALA A 41 23.06 26.31 -4.28
C ALA A 41 23.93 26.94 -3.20
N VAL A 42 23.66 26.57 -1.95
CA VAL A 42 24.33 27.07 -0.75
C VAL A 42 24.60 25.92 0.21
N CYS A 43 25.55 26.09 1.13
CA CYS A 43 26.08 25.00 1.96
C CYS A 43 25.45 24.85 3.34
N ASP A 44 24.61 25.78 3.78
CA ASP A 44 24.06 25.78 5.13
C ASP A 44 22.78 26.63 5.23
N GLY A 45 22.09 26.52 6.37
CA GLY A 45 20.85 27.24 6.64
C GLY A 45 21.01 28.77 6.72
N VAL A 46 22.17 29.28 7.17
CA VAL A 46 22.41 30.73 7.26
C VAL A 46 22.53 31.34 5.87
N ALA A 47 23.25 30.67 4.98
CA ALA A 47 23.37 31.04 3.58
C ALA A 47 22.04 30.90 2.84
N ALA A 48 21.21 29.91 3.19
CA ALA A 48 19.86 29.76 2.66
C ALA A 48 18.98 30.98 2.99
N LEU A 49 18.99 31.44 4.23
CA LEU A 49 18.21 32.62 4.64
C LEU A 49 18.67 33.89 3.92
N LYS A 50 19.99 34.10 3.75
CA LYS A 50 20.52 35.23 2.96
C LYS A 50 20.16 35.13 1.46
N ALA A 51 20.12 33.91 0.93
CA ALA A 51 19.73 33.68 -0.46
C ALA A 51 18.24 33.98 -0.71
N LEU A 52 17.39 33.78 0.29
CA LEU A 52 15.96 34.12 0.20
C LEU A 52 15.72 35.62 0.04
N GLU A 53 16.50 36.45 0.74
CA GLU A 53 16.42 37.93 0.64
C GLU A 53 16.79 38.45 -0.76
N SER A 54 17.73 37.77 -1.43
CA SER A 54 18.36 38.26 -2.66
C SER A 54 17.84 37.63 -3.95
N ALA A 55 17.41 36.37 -3.92
CA ALA A 55 17.14 35.60 -5.14
C ALA A 55 15.68 35.17 -5.32
N ARG A 56 14.79 35.35 -4.32
CA ARG A 56 13.36 34.96 -4.35
C ARG A 56 13.09 33.62 -5.07
N PRO A 57 13.62 32.48 -4.57
CA PRO A 57 13.39 31.19 -5.19
C PRO A 57 11.91 30.77 -5.12
N ASP A 58 11.49 29.96 -6.09
CA ASP A 58 10.15 29.37 -6.22
C ASP A 58 10.03 28.03 -5.48
N LEU A 59 11.15 27.35 -5.22
CA LEU A 59 11.24 26.08 -4.50
C LEU A 59 12.55 26.01 -3.71
N VAL A 60 12.52 25.37 -2.54
CA VAL A 60 13.73 25.05 -1.76
C VAL A 60 13.85 23.54 -1.61
N LEU A 61 15.00 22.96 -1.96
CA LEU A 61 15.43 21.65 -1.49
C LEU A 61 16.38 21.83 -0.32
N LEU A 62 16.07 21.23 0.82
CA LEU A 62 16.74 21.52 2.09
C LEU A 62 17.19 20.25 2.79
N ASP A 63 18.50 20.04 2.88
CA ASP A 63 19.07 18.98 3.69
C ASP A 63 18.77 19.19 5.19
N ILE A 64 18.50 18.10 5.90
CA ILE A 64 18.17 18.14 7.33
C ILE A 64 19.41 18.27 8.21
N TRP A 65 20.50 17.60 7.84
CA TRP A 65 21.66 17.43 8.70
C TRP A 65 22.81 18.30 8.20
N MET A 66 22.71 19.59 8.50
CA MET A 66 23.73 20.57 8.14
C MET A 66 24.45 21.14 9.38
N PRO A 67 25.72 21.54 9.25
CA PRO A 67 26.44 22.24 10.32
C PRO A 67 25.78 23.56 10.71
N GLU A 68 26.02 24.00 11.96
CA GLU A 68 25.57 25.27 12.55
C GLU A 68 24.05 25.41 12.77
N MET A 69 23.25 25.24 11.72
CA MET A 69 21.80 25.28 11.74
C MET A 69 21.24 24.09 10.99
N ASP A 70 20.52 23.22 11.71
CA ASP A 70 19.87 22.07 11.09
C ASP A 70 18.74 22.50 10.12
N GLY A 71 18.38 21.61 9.20
CA GLY A 71 17.36 21.90 8.19
C GLY A 71 15.96 22.10 8.78
N ILE A 72 15.67 21.59 9.98
CA ILE A 72 14.36 21.77 10.63
C ILE A 72 14.21 23.20 11.16
N GLU A 73 15.24 23.72 11.81
CA GLU A 73 15.31 25.10 12.25
C GLU A 73 15.32 26.06 11.06
N THR A 74 16.04 25.68 9.99
CA THR A 74 16.03 26.43 8.72
C THR A 74 14.60 26.48 8.14
N LEU A 75 13.91 25.34 8.01
CA LEU A 75 12.54 25.26 7.52
C LEU A 75 11.58 26.20 8.27
N LYS A 76 11.63 26.20 9.61
CA LYS A 76 10.79 27.07 10.44
C LYS A 76 10.97 28.55 10.10
N ARG A 77 12.22 28.98 9.92
CA ARG A 77 12.55 30.37 9.60
C ARG A 77 12.10 30.75 8.20
N ILE A 78 12.29 29.85 7.23
CA ILE A 78 11.83 30.04 5.86
C ILE A 78 10.31 30.24 5.83
N LEU A 79 9.56 29.37 6.49
CA LEU A 79 8.09 29.43 6.47
C LEU A 79 7.51 30.53 7.36
N ALA A 80 8.24 31.01 8.36
CA ALA A 80 7.86 32.20 9.12
C ALA A 80 7.92 33.48 8.26
N GLU A 81 8.82 33.55 7.29
CA GLU A 81 8.97 34.69 6.37
C GLU A 81 8.14 34.51 5.08
N ARG A 82 8.09 33.30 4.52
CA ARG A 82 7.34 32.97 3.30
C ARG A 82 6.51 31.69 3.51
N PRO A 83 5.30 31.79 4.09
CA PRO A 83 4.45 30.63 4.38
C PRO A 83 4.05 29.79 3.15
N ASP A 84 3.95 30.42 1.98
CA ASP A 84 3.51 29.76 0.74
C ASP A 84 4.66 29.15 -0.09
N LEU A 85 5.92 29.35 0.32
CA LEU A 85 7.06 28.81 -0.41
C LEU A 85 7.14 27.30 -0.22
N PRO A 86 7.06 26.50 -1.30
CA PRO A 86 7.28 25.06 -1.18
C PRO A 86 8.72 24.76 -0.75
N VAL A 87 8.86 23.96 0.32
CA VAL A 87 10.14 23.44 0.80
C VAL A 87 10.08 21.91 0.81
N ILE A 88 11.02 21.28 0.13
CA ILE A 88 11.20 19.82 0.11
C ILE A 88 12.40 19.49 0.98
N MET A 89 12.20 18.64 1.98
CA MET A 89 13.29 18.20 2.85
C MET A 89 14.07 17.06 2.20
N VAL A 90 15.38 17.04 2.40
CA VAL A 90 16.30 15.99 1.94
C VAL A 90 17.04 15.42 3.16
N SER A 91 17.21 14.11 3.27
CA SER A 91 17.96 13.53 4.41
C SER A 91 18.57 12.17 4.11
N GLY A 92 19.83 11.98 4.50
CA GLY A 92 20.50 10.67 4.50
C GLY A 92 20.30 9.82 5.76
N HIS A 93 19.63 10.36 6.76
CA HIS A 93 19.17 9.62 7.95
C HIS A 93 17.67 9.82 8.08
N ALA A 94 16.92 9.29 7.12
CA ALA A 94 15.46 9.35 7.13
C ALA A 94 14.93 8.49 8.28
N THR A 95 14.48 9.14 9.35
CA THR A 95 13.58 8.52 10.32
C THR A 95 12.19 9.09 10.07
N ILE A 96 11.13 8.29 10.30
CA ILE A 96 9.77 8.81 10.13
C ILE A 96 9.51 9.93 11.15
N ALA A 97 10.16 9.92 12.32
CA ALA A 97 10.08 11.02 13.28
C ALA A 97 10.55 12.36 12.69
N THR A 98 11.65 12.35 11.94
CA THR A 98 12.17 13.55 11.26
C THR A 98 11.24 14.00 10.13
N ALA A 99 10.72 13.07 9.32
CA ALA A 99 9.80 13.37 8.24
C ALA A 99 8.44 13.91 8.75
N VAL A 100 7.90 13.32 9.82
CA VAL A 100 6.68 13.78 10.50
C VAL A 100 6.88 15.17 11.09
N THR A 101 8.05 15.43 11.69
CA THR A 101 8.36 16.76 12.23
C THR A 101 8.44 17.80 11.13
N ALA A 102 9.14 17.52 10.03
CA ALA A 102 9.20 18.41 8.88
C ALA A 102 7.81 18.72 8.28
N THR A 103 6.98 17.69 8.14
CA THR A 103 5.62 17.84 7.58
C THR A 103 4.72 18.68 8.48
N LYS A 104 4.74 18.45 9.80
CA LYS A 104 4.02 19.28 10.78
C LYS A 104 4.42 20.75 10.73
N LEU A 105 5.66 21.03 10.31
CA LEU A 105 6.18 22.38 10.18
C LEU A 105 5.86 23.01 8.83
N GLY A 106 5.23 22.30 7.88
CA GLY A 106 4.80 22.82 6.59
C GLY A 106 5.71 22.45 5.41
N ALA A 107 6.63 21.49 5.57
CA ALA A 107 7.35 20.95 4.41
C ALA A 107 6.37 20.32 3.41
N ARG A 108 6.60 20.57 2.13
CA ARG A 108 5.73 20.09 1.04
C ARG A 108 6.01 18.64 0.64
N ASP A 109 7.25 18.21 0.74
CA ASP A 109 7.64 16.82 0.45
C ASP A 109 8.93 16.46 1.22
N PHE A 110 9.29 15.19 1.20
CA PHE A 110 10.49 14.65 1.84
C PHE A 110 11.17 13.61 0.94
N ILE A 111 12.49 13.75 0.74
CA ILE A 111 13.31 12.88 -0.10
C ILE A 111 14.43 12.25 0.74
N GLU A 112 14.55 10.92 0.64
CA GLU A 112 15.59 10.14 1.31
C GLU A 112 16.86 10.04 0.43
N LYS A 113 18.05 10.26 1.00
CA LYS A 113 19.34 9.94 0.36
C LYS A 113 19.63 8.43 0.55
N PRO A 114 20.21 7.72 -0.43
CA PRO A 114 20.76 8.24 -1.69
C PRO A 114 19.66 8.68 -2.66
N LEU A 115 19.88 9.84 -3.30
CA LEU A 115 18.87 10.51 -4.11
C LEU A 115 18.56 9.74 -5.40
N ASP A 116 17.29 9.40 -5.59
CA ASP A 116 16.77 9.07 -6.92
C ASP A 116 16.51 10.39 -7.67
N LEU A 117 17.31 10.66 -8.69
CA LEU A 117 17.29 11.92 -9.44
C LEU A 117 15.95 12.15 -10.14
N ASN A 118 15.34 11.10 -10.70
CA ASN A 118 14.05 11.21 -11.38
C ASN A 118 12.92 11.48 -10.37
N ALA A 119 12.92 10.76 -9.25
CA ALA A 119 11.93 11.00 -8.19
C ALA A 119 12.06 12.43 -7.61
N THR A 120 13.30 12.90 -7.44
CA THR A 120 13.60 14.25 -6.93
C THR A 120 13.09 15.34 -7.88
N VAL A 121 13.31 15.19 -9.19
CA VAL A 121 12.80 16.12 -10.20
C VAL A 121 11.27 16.12 -10.22
N ASN A 122 10.64 14.95 -10.14
CA ASN A 122 9.18 14.85 -10.16
C ASN A 122 8.55 15.48 -8.90
N SER A 123 9.17 15.29 -7.74
CA SER A 123 8.76 15.95 -6.49
C SER A 123 8.81 17.48 -6.62
N ALA A 124 9.90 18.02 -7.17
CA ALA A 124 10.02 19.46 -7.45
C ALA A 124 8.98 19.98 -8.45
N LYS A 125 8.72 19.26 -9.55
CA LYS A 125 7.71 19.63 -10.55
C LYS A 125 6.29 19.65 -9.96
N ARG A 126 5.93 18.67 -9.11
CA ARG A 126 4.66 18.66 -8.36
C ARG A 126 4.60 19.84 -7.40
N ALA A 127 5.67 20.07 -6.65
CA ALA A 127 5.73 21.15 -5.67
C ALA A 127 5.55 22.55 -6.31
N LEU A 128 6.03 22.73 -7.54
CA LEU A 128 5.86 23.95 -8.32
C LEU A 128 4.53 24.04 -9.10
N GLY A 129 3.66 23.03 -9.01
CA GLY A 129 2.40 23.00 -9.76
C GLY A 129 2.57 22.85 -11.28
N LEU A 130 3.76 22.42 -11.74
CA LEU A 130 4.06 22.17 -13.16
C LEU A 130 3.58 20.79 -13.63
N LEU A 131 3.19 19.95 -12.68
CA LEU A 131 2.40 18.74 -12.90
C LEU A 131 1.01 19.00 -12.30
N CYS A 132 -0.01 19.08 -13.14
CA CYS A 132 -1.38 19.27 -12.69
C CYS A 132 -1.90 17.97 -12.05
N ASP A 133 -2.51 18.05 -10.87
CA ASP A 133 -3.41 17.00 -10.39
C ASP A 133 -4.61 16.91 -11.35
N THR A 134 -4.54 16.00 -12.32
CA THR A 134 -5.69 15.64 -13.15
C THR A 134 -6.62 14.75 -12.32
N ASN A 135 -7.39 15.33 -11.40
CA ASN A 135 -8.51 14.64 -10.76
C ASN A 135 -9.59 15.59 -10.18
N ARG A 136 -9.93 16.67 -10.90
CA ARG A 136 -11.20 17.39 -10.71
C ARG A 136 -11.81 17.77 -12.06
N ASP A 137 -12.95 17.15 -12.36
CA ASP A 137 -14.01 17.48 -13.33
C ASP A 137 -13.70 17.54 -14.84
N GLY A 138 -14.25 16.57 -15.59
CA GLY A 138 -14.60 16.69 -17.02
C GLY A 138 -13.72 15.93 -18.03
N PRO A 139 -14.28 15.46 -19.16
CA PRO A 139 -13.99 14.16 -19.76
C PRO A 139 -12.79 14.18 -20.73
N ARG A 140 -11.86 13.22 -20.56
CA ARG A 140 -10.77 12.87 -21.49
C ARG A 140 -10.43 11.39 -21.23
N GLU A 141 -10.62 10.40 -22.10
CA GLU A 141 -10.37 10.29 -23.55
C GLU A 141 -9.14 11.08 -23.99
N ALA A 142 -8.09 10.34 -24.40
CA ALA A 142 -6.70 10.74 -24.62
C ALA A 142 -5.84 10.82 -23.34
N GLY A 143 -5.36 9.65 -22.91
CA GLY A 143 -4.45 9.46 -21.77
C GLY A 143 -4.19 7.98 -21.44
N ALA A 144 -5.05 7.08 -21.95
CA ALA A 144 -4.94 5.62 -21.80
C ALA A 144 -3.78 4.97 -22.58
N GLU A 145 -2.95 5.71 -23.31
CA GLU A 145 -1.93 5.13 -24.19
C GLU A 145 -0.49 5.16 -23.65
N GLN A 146 -0.23 5.67 -22.44
CA GLN A 146 1.16 5.75 -21.94
C GLN A 146 1.41 5.24 -20.51
N LEU A 147 0.39 4.65 -19.87
CA LEU A 147 0.53 3.85 -18.64
C LEU A 147 0.10 2.37 -18.83
N ALA A 148 -0.21 1.97 -20.06
CA ALA A 148 -0.41 0.58 -20.44
C ALA A 148 0.82 0.05 -21.18
N GLN A 149 1.93 -0.12 -20.47
CA GLN A 149 2.84 -1.22 -20.77
C GLN A 149 2.63 -2.30 -19.70
N THR A 150 1.42 -2.86 -19.69
CA THR A 150 1.25 -4.27 -19.34
C THR A 150 2.09 -5.05 -20.34
N ALA A 151 3.33 -5.34 -19.95
CA ALA A 151 4.03 -6.45 -20.58
C ALA A 151 3.21 -7.69 -20.22
N VAL A 152 2.33 -8.11 -21.14
CA VAL A 152 1.88 -9.49 -21.21
C VAL A 152 3.15 -10.28 -21.49
N ALA A 153 3.84 -10.67 -20.42
CA ALA A 153 4.94 -11.60 -20.54
C ALA A 153 4.36 -12.89 -21.10
N GLU A 154 4.97 -13.41 -22.15
CA GLU A 154 4.70 -14.78 -22.59
C GLU A 154 4.79 -15.71 -21.37
N PRO A 155 3.93 -16.73 -21.28
CA PRO A 155 3.86 -17.59 -20.10
C PRO A 155 5.23 -18.19 -19.85
N ALA A 156 5.95 -17.66 -18.86
CA ALA A 156 7.12 -18.31 -18.31
C ALA A 156 6.63 -19.64 -17.77
N GLU A 157 6.99 -20.72 -18.45
CA GLU A 157 6.67 -22.09 -18.07
C GLU A 157 6.64 -22.23 -16.54
N ALA A 158 5.48 -22.54 -15.97
CA ALA A 158 5.31 -22.94 -14.57
C ALA A 158 6.07 -24.26 -14.24
N ALA A 159 7.00 -24.68 -15.11
CA ALA A 159 7.44 -26.05 -15.29
C ALA A 159 8.41 -26.58 -14.23
N ASN A 160 8.75 -25.84 -13.16
CA ASN A 160 9.62 -26.36 -12.10
C ASN A 160 9.31 -25.85 -10.68
N VAL A 161 8.12 -25.30 -10.42
CA VAL A 161 7.72 -24.96 -9.05
C VAL A 161 7.01 -26.13 -8.41
N ALA A 162 7.58 -26.69 -7.34
CA ALA A 162 6.93 -27.74 -6.58
C ALA A 162 5.71 -27.18 -5.82
N LEU A 163 4.53 -27.33 -6.42
CA LEU A 163 3.26 -26.96 -5.79
C LEU A 163 2.87 -28.02 -4.77
N ARG A 164 2.71 -27.60 -3.52
CA ARG A 164 2.09 -28.45 -2.51
C ARG A 164 0.59 -28.33 -2.59
N ARG A 165 -0.06 -29.45 -2.91
CA ARG A 165 -1.50 -29.55 -2.77
C ARG A 165 -1.81 -29.44 -1.28
N VAL A 166 -2.38 -28.32 -0.85
CA VAL A 166 -3.03 -28.26 0.46
C VAL A 166 -4.36 -28.94 0.26
N VAL A 167 -4.45 -30.16 0.79
CA VAL A 167 -5.56 -31.00 0.42
C VAL A 167 -6.81 -30.53 1.17
N PHE A 168 -7.83 -30.14 0.39
CA PHE A 168 -9.22 -30.03 0.84
C PHE A 168 -9.83 -31.42 1.05
N GLU A 169 -9.07 -32.30 1.71
CA GLU A 169 -9.27 -33.76 1.71
C GLU A 169 -10.59 -34.15 2.37
N LYS A 170 -11.10 -33.29 3.26
CA LYS A 170 -12.39 -33.41 3.92
C LYS A 170 -13.33 -32.29 3.50
N GLN A 171 -14.45 -32.65 2.86
CA GLN A 171 -15.53 -31.74 2.45
C GLN A 171 -16.70 -31.75 3.45
N GLU A 172 -16.42 -31.76 4.76
CA GLU A 172 -17.46 -31.92 5.79
C GLU A 172 -18.36 -30.67 5.92
N MET A 173 -17.80 -29.45 5.87
CA MET A 173 -18.56 -28.19 5.81
C MET A 173 -18.84 -27.70 4.38
N ARG A 174 -19.10 -28.62 3.45
CA ARG A 174 -19.38 -28.29 2.03
C ARG A 174 -20.67 -27.47 1.93
N GLY A 175 -20.53 -26.19 1.59
CA GLY A 175 -21.66 -25.33 1.24
C GLY A 175 -22.09 -25.49 -0.22
N ALA A 176 -22.56 -24.40 -0.82
CA ALA A 176 -22.86 -24.36 -2.24
C ALA A 176 -21.60 -24.61 -3.10
N ARG A 177 -21.82 -25.19 -4.29
CA ARG A 177 -20.77 -25.30 -5.31
C ARG A 177 -20.43 -23.90 -5.83
N VAL A 178 -19.14 -23.64 -5.98
CA VAL A 178 -18.61 -22.39 -6.54
C VAL A 178 -17.77 -22.75 -7.76
N VAL A 179 -17.85 -21.92 -8.80
CA VAL A 179 -17.00 -22.08 -9.99
C VAL A 179 -15.58 -21.67 -9.64
N GLN A 180 -14.60 -22.45 -10.08
CA GLN A 180 -13.20 -22.10 -9.89
C GLN A 180 -12.81 -20.98 -10.86
N ARG A 181 -11.88 -20.12 -10.46
CA ARG A 181 -11.41 -19.02 -11.28
C ARG A 181 -9.91 -18.85 -11.19
N THR A 182 -9.31 -18.43 -12.29
CA THR A 182 -7.93 -17.97 -12.37
C THR A 182 -7.88 -16.67 -13.18
N LEU A 183 -6.70 -16.06 -13.35
CA LEU A 183 -6.56 -14.93 -14.26
C LEU A 183 -6.54 -15.42 -15.70
N ALA A 184 -7.07 -14.63 -16.64
CA ALA A 184 -7.06 -15.00 -18.06
C ALA A 184 -5.64 -14.89 -18.70
N GLY A 185 -4.68 -14.33 -17.97
CA GLY A 185 -3.29 -14.23 -18.40
C GLY A 185 -2.38 -13.88 -17.22
N SER A 186 -1.08 -13.79 -17.49
CA SER A 186 -0.11 -13.36 -16.49
C SER A 186 -0.11 -11.84 -16.34
N ALA A 187 0.09 -11.37 -15.11
CA ALA A 187 0.12 -9.95 -14.78
C ALA A 187 1.34 -9.61 -13.92
N VAL A 188 1.91 -8.43 -14.11
CA VAL A 188 3.06 -7.96 -13.33
C VAL A 188 2.78 -6.57 -12.79
N LEU A 189 3.16 -6.35 -11.55
CA LEU A 189 3.05 -5.08 -10.86
C LEU A 189 4.32 -4.83 -10.04
N TYR A 190 4.77 -3.58 -10.01
CA TYR A 190 5.98 -3.18 -9.30
C TYR A 190 5.63 -2.21 -8.19
N GLY A 191 6.23 -2.40 -7.02
CA GLY A 191 6.08 -1.48 -5.90
C GLY A 191 7.13 -1.70 -4.83
N GLN A 192 6.80 -1.30 -3.61
CA GLN A 192 7.67 -1.41 -2.44
C GLN A 192 6.91 -2.16 -1.33
N GLY A 193 7.61 -2.99 -0.56
CA GLY A 193 7.02 -3.60 0.64
C GLY A 193 6.85 -2.58 1.77
N LEU A 194 5.74 -2.63 2.50
CA LEU A 194 5.43 -1.70 3.60
C LEU A 194 6.45 -1.80 4.73
N HIS A 195 6.76 -3.01 5.16
CA HIS A 195 7.60 -3.23 6.32
C HIS A 195 9.07 -3.28 5.97
N SER A 196 9.43 -4.00 4.90
CA SER A 196 10.83 -4.14 4.49
C SER A 196 11.41 -2.90 3.81
N GLY A 197 10.56 -2.06 3.19
CA GLY A 197 11.00 -0.94 2.35
C GLY A 197 11.75 -1.38 1.08
N LYS A 198 11.77 -2.67 0.74
CA LYS A 198 12.46 -3.16 -0.47
C LYS A 198 11.55 -3.02 -1.68
N LYS A 199 12.12 -2.62 -2.82
CA LYS A 199 11.43 -2.72 -4.11
C LYS A 199 11.11 -4.20 -4.36
N SER A 200 9.84 -4.48 -4.65
CA SER A 200 9.33 -5.83 -4.87
C SER A 200 8.52 -5.84 -6.16
N GLY A 201 8.83 -6.79 -7.04
CA GLY A 201 7.99 -7.13 -8.17
C GLY A 201 7.00 -8.21 -7.74
N LEU A 202 5.74 -8.03 -8.11
CA LEU A 202 4.67 -8.99 -7.95
C LEU A 202 4.30 -9.51 -9.34
N ALA A 203 4.47 -10.81 -9.58
CA ALA A 203 3.94 -11.46 -10.78
C ALA A 203 2.84 -12.44 -10.39
N LEU A 204 1.72 -12.38 -11.10
CA LEU A 204 0.56 -13.23 -10.93
C LEU A 204 0.46 -14.12 -12.16
N GLU A 205 0.49 -15.43 -11.97
CA GLU A 205 0.45 -16.42 -13.05
C GLU A 205 -0.74 -17.36 -12.84
N PRO A 206 -1.56 -17.59 -13.88
CA PRO A 206 -2.68 -18.52 -13.80
C PRO A 206 -2.21 -19.92 -13.42
N LEU A 207 -2.99 -20.61 -12.58
CA LEU A 207 -2.77 -22.02 -12.24
C LEU A 207 -3.94 -22.89 -12.67
N PRO A 208 -3.72 -24.19 -12.98
CA PRO A 208 -4.79 -25.13 -13.26
C PRO A 208 -5.79 -25.29 -12.10
N ALA A 209 -6.98 -25.80 -12.41
CA ALA A 209 -8.02 -26.08 -11.42
C ALA A 209 -7.53 -26.98 -10.28
N GLY A 210 -7.96 -26.67 -9.05
CA GLY A 210 -7.63 -27.41 -7.84
C GLY A 210 -6.22 -27.16 -7.31
N SER A 211 -5.51 -26.17 -7.85
CA SER A 211 -4.19 -25.76 -7.37
C SER A 211 -4.31 -25.02 -6.04
N GLY A 212 -5.20 -24.02 -5.93
CA GLY A 212 -5.18 -23.05 -4.83
C GLY A 212 -4.29 -21.85 -5.12
N ILE A 213 -4.10 -20.98 -4.11
CA ILE A 213 -3.18 -19.85 -4.18
C ILE A 213 -1.83 -20.23 -3.57
N HIS A 214 -0.76 -19.93 -4.29
CA HIS A 214 0.61 -20.25 -3.91
C HIS A 214 1.50 -19.03 -4.02
N PHE A 215 2.38 -18.83 -3.05
CA PHE A 215 3.42 -17.80 -3.08
C PHE A 215 4.78 -18.44 -3.32
N VAL A 216 5.61 -17.81 -4.13
CA VAL A 216 6.99 -18.25 -4.36
C VAL A 216 7.93 -17.05 -4.45
N GLY A 217 9.17 -17.23 -4.00
CA GLY A 217 10.21 -16.24 -4.25
C GLY A 217 10.45 -16.07 -5.75
N VAL A 218 10.89 -14.90 -6.20
CA VAL A 218 11.12 -14.62 -7.63
C VAL A 218 12.07 -15.64 -8.28
N SER A 219 13.10 -16.09 -7.54
CA SER A 219 14.03 -17.15 -7.96
C SER A 219 13.80 -18.49 -7.23
N GLY A 220 12.64 -18.64 -6.59
CA GLY A 220 12.30 -19.79 -5.76
C GLY A 220 11.76 -20.96 -6.57
N HIS A 221 12.08 -22.19 -6.13
CA HIS A 221 11.60 -23.43 -6.75
C HIS A 221 10.56 -24.17 -5.89
N SER A 222 10.32 -23.68 -4.67
CA SER A 222 9.35 -24.24 -3.73
C SER A 222 8.33 -23.17 -3.36
N ALA A 223 7.06 -23.43 -3.63
CA ALA A 223 5.98 -22.51 -3.27
C ALA A 223 5.41 -22.80 -1.88
N VAL A 224 5.10 -21.75 -1.13
CA VAL A 224 4.30 -21.81 0.09
C VAL A 224 2.83 -21.61 -0.26
N PRO A 225 1.93 -22.51 0.13
CA PRO A 225 0.49 -22.30 -0.06
C PRO A 225 -0.04 -21.16 0.82
N ALA A 226 -0.96 -20.36 0.29
CA ALA A 226 -1.71 -19.35 1.04
C ALA A 226 -2.76 -20.02 1.92
N HIS A 227 -2.31 -20.67 3.00
CA HIS A 227 -3.16 -21.45 3.87
C HIS A 227 -2.75 -21.31 5.34
N LEU A 228 -3.74 -21.43 6.22
CA LEU A 228 -3.62 -21.28 7.67
C LEU A 228 -2.43 -22.05 8.29
N ASP A 229 -2.15 -23.25 7.77
CA ASP A 229 -1.08 -24.13 8.29
C ASP A 229 0.33 -23.60 8.06
N PHE A 230 0.48 -22.63 7.15
CA PHE A 230 1.75 -22.01 6.83
C PHE A 230 1.87 -20.60 7.42
N VAL A 231 0.88 -20.13 8.19
CA VAL A 231 0.96 -18.83 8.86
C VAL A 231 2.04 -18.88 9.94
N GLU A 232 3.07 -18.05 9.77
CA GLU A 232 4.20 -17.92 10.69
C GLU A 232 3.96 -16.82 11.72
N SER A 233 3.54 -15.64 11.27
CA SER A 233 3.39 -14.47 12.13
C SER A 233 2.24 -13.56 11.69
N THR A 234 1.68 -12.85 12.67
CA THR A 234 0.52 -11.95 12.55
C THR A 234 0.74 -10.63 13.31
N GLY A 235 2.00 -10.32 13.65
CA GLY A 235 2.32 -9.21 14.57
C GLY A 235 1.90 -7.84 14.04
N TRP A 236 2.08 -7.62 12.75
CA TRP A 236 1.77 -6.35 12.07
C TRP A 236 1.20 -6.52 10.66
N ALA A 237 1.38 -7.71 10.09
CA ALA A 237 0.88 -8.17 8.80
C ALA A 237 0.79 -9.71 8.86
N THR A 238 0.04 -10.32 7.97
CA THR A 238 -0.01 -11.78 7.86
C THR A 238 1.17 -12.26 7.02
N THR A 239 1.96 -13.17 7.60
CA THR A 239 3.11 -13.79 6.91
C THR A 239 2.98 -15.30 6.88
N ILE A 240 3.19 -15.89 5.70
CA ILE A 240 3.25 -17.34 5.49
C ILE A 240 4.69 -17.79 5.20
N ARG A 241 5.06 -18.99 5.67
CA ARG A 241 6.37 -19.60 5.41
C ARG A 241 6.28 -21.09 5.15
N LEU A 242 7.09 -21.56 4.20
CA LEU A 242 7.45 -22.97 4.05
C LEU A 242 8.95 -23.11 3.73
N GLY A 243 9.70 -23.67 4.67
CA GLY A 243 11.15 -23.76 4.55
C GLY A 243 11.77 -22.37 4.42
N LEU A 244 12.48 -22.12 3.32
CA LEU A 244 13.10 -20.82 3.04
C LEU A 244 12.17 -19.83 2.30
N THR A 245 11.06 -20.31 1.74
CA THR A 245 10.10 -19.46 1.04
C THR A 245 9.16 -18.79 2.04
N GLN A 246 9.00 -17.48 1.93
CA GLN A 246 8.08 -16.69 2.74
C GLN A 246 7.35 -15.65 1.87
N ALA A 247 6.19 -15.22 2.33
CA ALA A 247 5.50 -14.03 1.83
C ALA A 247 4.78 -13.32 2.99
N GLY A 248 5.07 -12.04 3.19
CA GLY A 248 4.39 -11.18 4.16
C GLY A 248 3.48 -10.15 3.50
N THR A 249 2.61 -9.54 4.30
CA THR A 249 1.69 -8.47 3.88
C THR A 249 0.74 -8.93 2.77
N ILE A 250 0.29 -10.19 2.87
CA ILE A 250 -0.49 -10.87 1.82
C ILE A 250 -1.98 -10.52 1.87
N GLU A 251 -2.45 -9.99 2.99
CA GLU A 251 -3.85 -9.73 3.32
C GLU A 251 -4.57 -8.86 2.27
N HIS A 252 -3.96 -7.80 1.76
CA HIS A 252 -4.62 -6.90 0.79
C HIS A 252 -4.81 -7.56 -0.57
N LEU A 253 -3.79 -8.27 -1.03
CA LEU A 253 -3.87 -9.07 -2.26
C LEU A 253 -4.90 -10.19 -2.10
N LEU A 254 -4.85 -10.96 -1.00
CA LEU A 254 -5.83 -12.02 -0.75
C LEU A 254 -7.26 -11.48 -0.63
N SER A 255 -7.44 -10.27 -0.10
CA SER A 255 -8.74 -9.60 -0.02
C SER A 255 -9.31 -9.33 -1.41
N ALA A 256 -8.49 -8.81 -2.33
CA ALA A 256 -8.87 -8.63 -3.73
C ALA A 256 -9.16 -9.97 -4.41
N LEU A 257 -8.26 -10.96 -4.27
CA LEU A 257 -8.44 -12.28 -4.89
C LEU A 257 -9.73 -12.97 -4.41
N SER A 258 -10.02 -12.89 -3.10
CA SER A 258 -11.27 -13.38 -2.50
C SER A 258 -12.50 -12.70 -3.09
N ALA A 259 -12.49 -11.36 -3.23
CA ALA A 259 -13.60 -10.60 -3.80
C ALA A 259 -13.90 -10.94 -5.26
N TYR A 260 -12.87 -11.28 -6.05
CA TYR A 260 -13.01 -11.74 -7.44
C TYR A 260 -13.30 -13.24 -7.57
N GLY A 261 -13.16 -13.99 -6.48
CA GLY A 261 -13.31 -15.44 -6.44
C GLY A 261 -12.13 -16.19 -7.08
N ILE A 262 -10.94 -15.57 -7.16
CA ILE A 262 -9.74 -16.20 -7.74
C ILE A 262 -9.28 -17.33 -6.84
N SER A 263 -9.39 -18.55 -7.36
CA SER A 263 -9.21 -19.78 -6.62
C SER A 263 -7.85 -20.42 -6.90
N ASN A 264 -7.31 -20.25 -8.11
CA ASN A 264 -6.04 -20.85 -8.54
C ASN A 264 -5.08 -19.79 -9.06
N LEU A 265 -3.96 -19.55 -8.37
CA LEU A 265 -3.00 -18.52 -8.76
C LEU A 265 -1.61 -18.76 -8.16
N LEU A 266 -0.56 -18.56 -8.98
CA LEU A 266 0.81 -18.49 -8.51
C LEU A 266 1.20 -17.01 -8.36
N VAL A 267 1.65 -16.65 -7.17
CA VAL A 267 2.08 -15.31 -6.79
C VAL A 267 3.59 -15.32 -6.58
N LYS A 268 4.33 -14.66 -7.47
CA LYS A 268 5.77 -14.48 -7.33
C LYS A 268 6.05 -13.13 -6.68
N CYS A 269 6.68 -13.12 -5.52
CA CYS A 269 7.06 -11.88 -4.83
C CYS A 269 8.39 -12.05 -4.07
N ASN A 270 9.08 -10.94 -3.80
CA ASN A 270 10.35 -10.98 -3.07
C ASN A 270 10.14 -10.90 -1.54
N GLY A 271 9.53 -11.94 -0.96
CA GLY A 271 9.35 -12.08 0.49
C GLY A 271 8.26 -11.20 1.11
N GLU A 272 7.83 -10.14 0.44
CA GLU A 272 6.73 -9.25 0.84
C GLU A 272 5.95 -8.81 -0.41
N VAL A 273 4.62 -8.82 -0.30
CA VAL A 273 3.73 -8.26 -1.34
C VAL A 273 3.85 -6.73 -1.30
N PRO A 274 3.97 -6.05 -2.46
CA PRO A 274 4.02 -4.60 -2.52
C PRO A 274 2.77 -3.96 -1.89
N VAL A 275 2.95 -2.91 -1.10
CA VAL A 275 1.83 -2.24 -0.40
C VAL A 275 1.00 -1.33 -1.30
N MET A 276 1.57 -0.93 -2.43
CA MET A 276 0.93 -0.02 -3.38
C MET A 276 0.55 1.30 -2.72
N ASP A 277 -0.69 1.76 -2.85
CA ASP A 277 -1.24 2.92 -2.14
C ASP A 277 -1.73 2.60 -0.71
N GLY A 278 -1.50 1.39 -0.21
CA GLY A 278 -1.98 0.92 1.09
C GLY A 278 -3.36 0.28 1.07
N SER A 279 -4.00 0.19 -0.09
CA SER A 279 -5.33 -0.40 -0.29
C SER A 279 -5.28 -1.58 -1.25
N ALA A 280 -6.44 -2.16 -1.57
CA ALA A 280 -6.56 -3.24 -2.55
C ALA A 280 -6.95 -2.74 -3.96
N GLN A 281 -7.09 -1.43 -4.16
CA GLN A 281 -7.62 -0.85 -5.40
C GLN A 281 -6.74 -1.15 -6.63
N GLU A 282 -5.41 -1.09 -6.46
CA GLU A 282 -4.48 -1.39 -7.56
C GLU A 282 -4.49 -2.86 -7.95
N PHE A 283 -4.63 -3.78 -6.97
CA PHE A 283 -4.82 -5.21 -7.25
C PHE A 283 -6.13 -5.47 -8.01
N CYS A 284 -7.23 -4.82 -7.62
CA CYS A 284 -8.49 -4.94 -8.35
C CYS A 284 -8.36 -4.44 -9.80
N THR A 285 -7.64 -3.33 -10.00
CA THR A 285 -7.41 -2.75 -11.33
C THR A 285 -6.56 -3.67 -12.21
N LEU A 286 -5.55 -4.31 -11.63
CA LEU A 286 -4.74 -5.33 -12.30
C LEU A 286 -5.58 -6.55 -12.71
N ILE A 287 -6.43 -7.05 -11.80
CA ILE A 287 -7.32 -8.20 -12.08
C ILE A 287 -8.31 -7.86 -13.19
N ASP A 288 -8.93 -6.68 -13.14
CA ASP A 288 -9.86 -6.23 -14.18
C ASP A 288 -9.18 -6.12 -15.55
N ALA A 289 -7.98 -5.53 -15.61
CA ALA A 289 -7.22 -5.37 -16.84
C ALA A 289 -6.74 -6.71 -17.43
N THR A 290 -6.44 -7.68 -16.55
CA THR A 290 -5.99 -9.02 -16.96
C THR A 290 -7.17 -9.90 -17.38
N GLY A 291 -8.33 -9.72 -16.76
CA GLY A 291 -9.49 -10.58 -16.93
C GLY A 291 -9.43 -11.83 -16.05
N VAL A 292 -10.59 -12.46 -15.89
CA VAL A 292 -10.78 -13.66 -15.07
C VAL A 292 -11.32 -14.79 -15.94
N GLU A 293 -10.74 -15.97 -15.81
CA GLU A 293 -11.13 -17.18 -16.51
C GLU A 293 -11.77 -18.18 -15.55
N GLU A 294 -12.93 -18.72 -15.92
CA GLU A 294 -13.61 -19.76 -15.16
C GLU A 294 -13.03 -21.14 -15.52
N GLN A 295 -12.84 -21.98 -14.51
CA GLN A 295 -12.25 -23.31 -14.66
C GLN A 295 -13.23 -24.39 -14.17
N GLU A 296 -13.24 -25.52 -14.86
CA GLU A 296 -14.02 -26.68 -14.44
C GLU A 296 -13.42 -27.33 -13.19
N GLY A 297 -14.31 -27.86 -12.34
CA GLY A 297 -13.91 -28.65 -11.19
C GLY A 297 -14.91 -28.61 -10.05
N GLU A 298 -14.61 -29.39 -9.02
CA GLU A 298 -15.35 -29.44 -7.78
C GLU A 298 -14.73 -28.49 -6.76
N TRP A 299 -15.37 -27.34 -6.54
CA TRP A 299 -15.00 -26.36 -5.52
C TRP A 299 -16.26 -25.90 -4.79
N TYR A 300 -16.14 -25.72 -3.48
CA TYR A 300 -17.27 -25.43 -2.60
C TYR A 300 -16.89 -24.35 -1.61
N GLU A 301 -17.86 -23.55 -1.19
CA GLU A 301 -17.70 -22.67 -0.04
C GLU A 301 -17.67 -23.47 1.27
N ILE A 302 -17.18 -22.83 2.33
CA ILE A 302 -17.27 -23.31 3.71
C ILE A 302 -18.55 -22.75 4.31
N ALA A 303 -19.58 -23.58 4.45
CA ALA A 303 -20.83 -23.18 5.10
C ALA A 303 -20.69 -23.24 6.62
N ILE A 304 -20.82 -22.09 7.28
CA ILE A 304 -20.76 -22.01 8.74
C ILE A 304 -22.03 -22.65 9.32
N SER A 305 -21.85 -23.73 10.08
CA SER A 305 -22.96 -24.54 10.63
C SER A 305 -23.42 -24.08 12.02
N LYS A 306 -22.55 -23.41 12.77
CA LYS A 306 -22.85 -22.86 14.10
C LYS A 306 -22.02 -21.62 14.40
N THR A 307 -22.45 -20.85 15.40
CA THR A 307 -21.70 -19.69 15.86
C THR A 307 -20.39 -20.09 16.53
N ILE A 308 -19.29 -19.50 16.09
CA ILE A 308 -17.94 -19.66 16.66
C ILE A 308 -17.44 -18.27 17.05
N ARG A 309 -16.96 -18.12 18.28
CA ARG A 309 -16.51 -16.84 18.83
C ARG A 309 -15.13 -16.99 19.46
N VAL A 310 -14.26 -16.01 19.21
CA VAL A 310 -12.96 -15.83 19.86
C VAL A 310 -12.88 -14.42 20.48
N GLY A 311 -12.08 -14.28 21.54
CA GLY A 311 -11.93 -13.00 22.25
C GLY A 311 -12.87 -12.83 23.45
N LYS A 312 -12.92 -11.61 23.98
CA LYS A 312 -13.63 -11.19 25.21
C LYS A 312 -14.72 -10.17 24.91
N GLU A 313 -15.47 -9.70 25.91
CA GLU A 313 -16.64 -8.83 25.70
C GLU A 313 -16.40 -7.60 24.81
N ARG A 314 -15.28 -6.88 24.99
CA ARG A 314 -14.99 -5.63 24.27
C ARG A 314 -14.17 -5.79 23.00
N GLU A 315 -13.52 -6.95 22.85
CA GLU A 315 -12.59 -7.25 21.76
C GLU A 315 -12.82 -8.69 21.34
N PHE A 316 -13.51 -8.89 20.22
CA PHE A 316 -13.93 -10.21 19.79
C PHE A 316 -14.10 -10.30 18.29
N LEU A 317 -13.98 -11.54 17.81
CA LEU A 317 -14.38 -11.94 16.47
C LEU A 317 -15.34 -13.12 16.57
N GLN A 318 -16.44 -13.05 15.83
CA GLN A 318 -17.45 -14.10 15.78
C GLN A 318 -17.80 -14.37 14.33
N VAL A 319 -18.00 -15.65 13.99
CA VAL A 319 -18.66 -16.06 12.76
C VAL A 319 -19.92 -16.82 13.10
N GLU A 320 -21.00 -16.59 12.36
CA GLU A 320 -22.29 -17.25 12.55
C GLU A 320 -22.91 -17.67 11.20
N PRO A 321 -23.82 -18.67 11.21
CA PRO A 321 -24.52 -19.09 10.00
C PRO A 321 -25.28 -17.93 9.37
N ALA A 322 -25.13 -17.76 8.06
CA ALA A 322 -25.87 -16.80 7.25
C ALA A 322 -25.93 -17.30 5.80
N ASP A 323 -26.86 -16.76 4.99
CA ASP A 323 -27.01 -17.17 3.59
C ASP A 323 -25.94 -16.58 2.66
N ARG A 324 -25.28 -15.51 3.10
CA ARG A 324 -24.25 -14.78 2.35
C ARG A 324 -23.07 -14.43 3.24
N PHE A 325 -21.93 -14.20 2.61
CA PHE A 325 -20.76 -13.68 3.31
C PHE A 325 -20.92 -12.18 3.60
N SER A 326 -20.81 -11.81 4.87
CA SER A 326 -20.83 -10.41 5.29
C SER A 326 -19.91 -10.18 6.49
N VAL A 327 -19.44 -8.95 6.64
CA VAL A 327 -18.60 -8.51 7.75
C VAL A 327 -19.23 -7.26 8.37
N ASP A 328 -19.58 -7.34 9.64
CA ASP A 328 -19.97 -6.22 10.50
C ASP A 328 -18.80 -5.89 11.41
N TYR A 329 -18.15 -4.75 11.16
CA TYR A 329 -16.95 -4.36 11.90
C TYR A 329 -17.19 -3.10 12.72
N THR A 330 -16.79 -3.12 13.99
CA THR A 330 -16.76 -1.94 14.86
C THR A 330 -15.35 -1.62 15.35
N LEU A 331 -14.89 -0.40 15.05
CA LEU A 331 -13.77 0.25 15.74
C LEU A 331 -14.31 1.14 16.87
N ASP A 332 -13.56 1.21 17.95
CA ASP A 332 -13.90 1.94 19.17
C ASP A 332 -12.59 2.42 19.83
N TYR A 333 -11.94 3.40 19.19
CA TYR A 333 -10.73 4.03 19.69
C TYR A 333 -11.05 5.41 20.28
N PRO A 334 -10.18 5.95 21.16
CA PRO A 334 -10.22 7.36 21.50
C PRO A 334 -10.13 8.26 20.26
N ALA A 335 -10.55 9.52 20.39
CA ALA A 335 -10.28 10.54 19.38
C ALA A 335 -8.78 10.58 19.04
N PRO A 336 -8.39 10.82 17.77
CA PRO A 336 -9.25 11.26 16.67
C PRO A 336 -9.84 10.13 15.80
N VAL A 337 -9.49 8.86 16.02
CA VAL A 337 -10.08 7.73 15.28
C VAL A 337 -11.56 7.57 15.63
N GLY A 338 -11.87 7.65 16.93
CA GLY A 338 -13.24 7.55 17.42
C GLY A 338 -13.87 6.17 17.21
N ARG A 339 -15.19 6.11 17.37
CA ARG A 339 -15.98 4.92 17.10
C ARG A 339 -16.47 4.95 15.65
N GLN A 340 -16.20 3.87 14.93
CA GLN A 340 -16.64 3.67 13.54
C GLN A 340 -17.31 2.30 13.42
N ASN A 341 -18.38 2.20 12.63
CA ASN A 341 -19.01 0.93 12.30
C ASN A 341 -19.35 0.90 10.82
N PHE A 342 -19.08 -0.24 10.18
CA PHE A 342 -19.49 -0.48 8.80
C PHE A 342 -19.88 -1.96 8.64
N ILE A 343 -20.94 -2.19 7.85
CA ILE A 343 -21.42 -3.52 7.50
C ILE A 343 -21.28 -3.67 6.00
N PHE A 344 -20.55 -4.70 5.57
CA PHE A 344 -20.31 -4.99 4.18
C PHE A 344 -20.76 -6.42 3.84
N GLU A 345 -21.59 -6.57 2.82
CA GLU A 345 -21.91 -7.86 2.22
C GLU A 345 -21.12 -8.01 0.92
N LEU A 346 -20.31 -9.06 0.82
CA LEU A 346 -19.53 -9.33 -0.39
C LEU A 346 -20.42 -10.05 -1.42
N ASN A 347 -21.20 -9.26 -2.18
CA ASN A 347 -22.13 -9.78 -3.19
C ASN A 347 -21.56 -9.78 -4.61
N SER A 348 -20.53 -8.96 -4.88
CA SER A 348 -19.92 -8.80 -6.20
C SER A 348 -18.54 -8.14 -6.11
N PRO A 349 -17.64 -8.39 -7.09
CA PRO A 349 -16.37 -7.66 -7.20
C PRO A 349 -16.58 -6.14 -7.31
N GLN A 350 -17.64 -5.70 -8.00
CA GLN A 350 -17.94 -4.28 -8.20
C GLN A 350 -18.32 -3.57 -6.90
N ALA A 351 -19.10 -4.22 -6.03
CA ALA A 351 -19.40 -3.68 -4.69
C ALA A 351 -18.12 -3.55 -3.85
N TYR A 352 -17.28 -4.59 -3.86
CA TYR A 352 -15.99 -4.56 -3.17
C TYR A 352 -15.08 -3.42 -3.68
N ARG A 353 -14.93 -3.29 -5.01
CA ARG A 353 -14.15 -2.20 -5.64
C ARG A 353 -14.59 -0.81 -5.21
N ARG A 354 -15.90 -0.61 -5.05
CA ARG A 354 -16.47 0.70 -4.71
C ARG A 354 -16.35 1.01 -3.23
N GLU A 355 -16.58 0.02 -2.37
CA GLU A 355 -16.86 0.27 -0.95
C GLU A 355 -15.72 -0.15 -0.02
N ILE A 356 -14.87 -1.09 -0.43
CA ILE A 356 -13.84 -1.66 0.45
C ILE A 356 -12.44 -1.50 -0.14
N ALA A 357 -12.25 -1.86 -1.42
CA ALA A 357 -10.94 -1.87 -2.06
C ALA A 357 -10.14 -0.55 -1.94
N PRO A 358 -10.75 0.66 -1.98
CA PRO A 358 -10.00 1.91 -1.88
C PRO A 358 -9.57 2.28 -0.45
N ALA A 359 -10.01 1.54 0.58
CA ALA A 359 -9.70 1.88 1.97
C ALA A 359 -8.25 1.54 2.33
N ARG A 360 -7.45 2.56 2.64
CA ARG A 360 -6.01 2.38 2.89
C ARG A 360 -5.72 1.94 4.31
N THR A 361 -4.59 1.25 4.46
CA THR A 361 -4.02 0.89 5.74
C THR A 361 -3.66 2.13 6.55
N PHE A 362 -3.59 1.99 7.87
CA PHE A 362 -3.39 3.13 8.75
C PHE A 362 -2.50 2.80 9.94
N GLY A 363 -1.76 3.80 10.39
CA GLY A 363 -0.90 3.72 11.56
C GLY A 363 -1.07 4.95 12.46
N MET A 364 -0.80 4.78 13.75
CA MET A 364 -0.79 5.91 14.69
C MET A 364 0.60 6.53 14.76
N ALA A 365 0.69 7.87 14.72
CA ALA A 365 1.96 8.59 14.78
C ALA A 365 2.78 8.27 16.05
N ARG A 366 2.11 7.96 17.16
CA ARG A 366 2.76 7.55 18.41
C ARG A 366 3.46 6.19 18.33
N ASP A 367 3.00 5.30 17.44
CA ASP A 367 3.47 3.91 17.37
C ASP A 367 4.60 3.73 16.35
N ILE A 368 4.75 4.67 15.41
CA ILE A 368 5.77 4.59 14.36
C ILE A 368 7.19 4.50 14.92
N GLY A 369 7.53 5.32 15.91
CA GLY A 369 8.88 5.32 16.48
C GLY A 369 9.27 3.97 17.10
N MET A 370 8.28 3.22 17.60
CA MET A 370 8.48 1.86 18.10
C MET A 370 8.66 0.86 16.95
N LEU A 371 7.80 0.93 15.92
CA LEU A 371 7.86 0.07 14.74
C LEU A 371 9.22 0.16 14.03
N GLN A 372 9.72 1.39 13.83
CA GLN A 372 11.02 1.59 13.18
C GLN A 372 12.18 1.03 13.99
N LYS A 373 12.15 1.16 15.33
CA LYS A 373 13.17 0.55 16.22
C LYS A 373 13.20 -0.97 16.13
N GLN A 374 12.09 -1.59 15.70
CA GLN A 374 11.98 -3.02 15.43
C GLN A 374 12.30 -3.40 13.98
N GLY A 375 12.72 -2.44 13.15
CA GLY A 375 13.00 -2.65 11.72
C GLY A 375 11.76 -2.82 10.86
N LEU A 376 10.60 -2.32 11.30
CA LEU A 376 9.33 -2.39 10.60
C LEU A 376 8.89 -1.00 10.09
N ALA A 377 7.91 -1.01 9.17
CA ALA A 377 7.34 0.18 8.54
C ALA A 377 8.40 1.05 7.81
N LEU A 378 9.47 0.44 7.30
CA LEU A 378 10.55 1.13 6.60
C LEU A 378 10.13 1.61 5.19
N GLY A 379 9.10 0.97 4.62
CA GLY A 379 8.49 1.32 3.33
C GLY A 379 7.28 2.23 3.43
N GLY A 380 6.93 2.72 4.63
CA GLY A 380 5.90 3.74 4.77
C GLY A 380 6.28 5.00 3.98
N ARG A 381 5.41 5.43 3.08
CA ARG A 381 5.50 6.66 2.29
C ARG A 381 4.19 7.42 2.44
N PHE A 382 4.19 8.73 2.22
CA PHE A 382 3.01 9.56 2.48
C PHE A 382 1.80 9.21 1.61
N ASP A 383 2.01 8.53 0.49
CA ASP A 383 1.00 8.10 -0.45
C ASP A 383 0.48 6.67 -0.23
N ASN A 384 1.09 5.88 0.68
CA ASN A 384 0.78 4.45 0.83
C ASN A 384 0.15 4.00 2.16
N PHE A 385 -0.23 4.94 3.04
CA PHE A 385 -1.02 4.67 4.24
C PHE A 385 -1.64 5.95 4.79
N VAL A 386 -2.58 5.83 5.73
CA VAL A 386 -3.12 6.94 6.51
C VAL A 386 -2.38 7.04 7.84
N LEU A 387 -1.69 8.15 8.08
CA LEU A 387 -1.06 8.46 9.35
C LEU A 387 -2.01 9.24 10.26
N MET A 388 -2.46 8.59 11.32
CA MET A 388 -3.32 9.21 12.33
C MET A 388 -2.49 9.91 13.41
N GLY A 389 -2.63 11.22 13.50
CA GLY A 389 -2.04 12.09 14.53
C GLY A 389 -2.96 12.26 15.74
N ALA A 390 -2.72 13.32 16.52
CA ALA A 390 -3.54 13.65 17.69
C ALA A 390 -4.88 14.32 17.31
N GLU A 391 -4.92 15.03 16.18
CA GLU A 391 -6.08 15.81 15.73
C GLU A 391 -6.81 15.20 14.53
N GLY A 392 -6.23 14.18 13.90
CA GLY A 392 -6.80 13.54 12.71
C GLY A 392 -5.72 12.95 11.80
N PRO A 393 -6.09 12.60 10.56
CA PRO A 393 -5.14 12.25 9.50
C PRO A 393 -4.12 13.37 9.27
N VAL A 394 -2.84 13.03 9.12
CA VAL A 394 -1.73 14.00 9.04
C VAL A 394 -1.21 14.17 7.62
N ASN A 395 -1.12 13.08 6.86
CA ASN A 395 -0.46 13.06 5.55
C ASN A 395 -1.41 13.09 4.35
N THR A 396 -2.69 12.82 4.56
CA THR A 396 -3.70 12.71 3.51
C THR A 396 -5.08 12.94 4.11
N GLU A 397 -6.01 13.40 3.29
CA GLU A 397 -7.43 13.28 3.61
C GLU A 397 -7.90 11.82 3.52
N LEU A 398 -8.97 11.48 4.26
CA LEU A 398 -9.59 10.17 4.14
C LEU A 398 -10.42 10.08 2.85
N ARG A 399 -10.35 8.94 2.16
CA ARG A 399 -11.19 8.61 0.99
C ARG A 399 -12.65 8.37 1.38
N PHE A 400 -12.86 7.93 2.63
CA PHE A 400 -14.18 7.76 3.24
C PHE A 400 -14.14 8.26 4.68
N ALA A 401 -15.26 8.79 5.20
CA ALA A 401 -15.33 9.18 6.61
C ALA A 401 -15.07 7.99 7.57
N ASP A 402 -15.38 6.78 7.12
CA ASP A 402 -15.24 5.49 7.76
C ASP A 402 -14.12 4.63 7.12
N GLU A 403 -13.10 5.25 6.50
CA GLU A 403 -12.02 4.55 5.78
C GLU A 403 -11.30 3.51 6.67
N LEU A 404 -11.06 3.82 7.95
CA LEU A 404 -10.29 2.96 8.84
C LEU A 404 -11.02 1.64 9.15
N VAL A 405 -12.33 1.69 9.39
CA VAL A 405 -13.13 0.47 9.60
C VAL A 405 -13.33 -0.34 8.32
N ARG A 406 -13.45 0.33 7.16
CA ARG A 406 -13.48 -0.34 5.85
C ARG A 406 -12.18 -1.09 5.57
N HIS A 407 -11.03 -0.52 5.95
CA HIS A 407 -9.75 -1.21 5.83
C HIS A 407 -9.68 -2.44 6.74
N LYS A 408 -10.19 -2.38 7.96
CA LYS A 408 -10.25 -3.56 8.82
C LYS A 408 -11.17 -4.67 8.26
N ILE A 409 -12.22 -4.31 7.53
CA ILE A 409 -13.03 -5.27 6.77
C ILE A 409 -12.20 -5.88 5.63
N LEU A 410 -11.44 -5.05 4.89
CA LEU A 410 -10.52 -5.52 3.86
C LEU A 410 -9.55 -6.57 4.42
N ASP A 411 -8.92 -6.31 5.56
CA ASP A 411 -8.02 -7.26 6.25
C ASP A 411 -8.74 -8.57 6.60
N VAL A 412 -9.94 -8.49 7.19
CA VAL A 412 -10.74 -9.67 7.56
C VAL A 412 -11.05 -10.55 6.35
N ILE A 413 -11.44 -9.94 5.22
CA ILE A 413 -11.74 -10.67 3.97
C ILE A 413 -10.49 -11.39 3.47
N GLY A 414 -9.33 -10.72 3.52
CA GLY A 414 -8.06 -11.29 3.09
C GLY A 414 -7.57 -12.44 3.96
N ASP A 415 -7.56 -12.23 5.29
CA ASP A 415 -7.12 -13.25 6.24
C ASP A 415 -8.01 -14.49 6.21
N LEU A 416 -9.34 -14.33 6.14
CA LEU A 416 -10.28 -15.45 6.05
C LEU A 416 -10.07 -16.32 4.80
N TYR A 417 -9.49 -15.76 3.75
CA TYR A 417 -9.19 -16.51 2.54
C TYR A 417 -8.05 -17.53 2.73
N LEU A 418 -7.32 -17.47 3.84
CA LEU A 418 -6.33 -18.50 4.24
C LEU A 418 -6.96 -19.83 4.66
N LEU A 419 -8.30 -19.92 4.75
CA LEU A 419 -9.00 -21.21 4.76
C LEU A 419 -9.00 -21.89 3.38
N GLY A 420 -8.51 -21.21 2.35
CA GLY A 420 -8.38 -21.68 0.98
C GLY A 420 -9.69 -21.77 0.21
N ARG A 421 -10.83 -21.37 0.78
CA ARG A 421 -12.16 -21.40 0.18
C ARG A 421 -13.00 -20.22 0.68
N PRO A 422 -13.98 -19.74 -0.12
CA PRO A 422 -14.90 -18.70 0.33
C PRO A 422 -15.75 -19.22 1.51
N ILE A 423 -16.14 -18.31 2.41
CA ILE A 423 -16.99 -18.62 3.56
C ILE A 423 -18.42 -18.22 3.24
N ARG A 424 -19.41 -19.03 3.65
CA ARG A 424 -20.80 -18.62 3.76
C ARG A 424 -21.19 -18.48 5.22
N GLY A 425 -21.28 -17.24 5.68
CA GLY A 425 -21.57 -16.88 7.07
C GLY A 425 -21.38 -15.38 7.31
N LYS A 426 -21.88 -14.89 8.44
CA LYS A 426 -21.69 -13.51 8.88
C LYS A 426 -20.55 -13.44 9.89
N VAL A 427 -19.63 -12.52 9.67
CA VAL A 427 -18.56 -12.18 10.61
C VAL A 427 -18.95 -10.91 11.36
N THR A 428 -18.88 -10.94 12.69
CA THR A 428 -19.00 -9.76 13.54
C THR A 428 -17.69 -9.54 14.28
N ALA A 429 -17.07 -8.38 14.07
CA ALA A 429 -15.75 -8.02 14.55
C ALA A 429 -15.81 -6.74 15.39
N ARG A 430 -15.13 -6.73 16.54
CA ARG A 430 -14.95 -5.53 17.35
C ARG A 430 -13.52 -5.43 17.83
N MET A 431 -12.83 -4.37 17.42
CA MET A 431 -11.47 -4.04 17.87
C MET A 431 -10.40 -5.12 17.61
N THR A 432 -10.57 -5.95 16.58
CA THR A 432 -9.67 -7.09 16.30
C THR A 432 -8.52 -6.76 15.35
N GLY A 433 -7.55 -7.67 15.25
CA GLY A 433 -6.46 -7.62 14.27
C GLY A 433 -6.19 -8.98 13.61
N HIS A 434 -5.07 -9.09 12.88
CA HIS A 434 -4.69 -10.32 12.17
C HIS A 434 -4.56 -11.53 13.12
N SER A 435 -4.02 -11.33 14.32
CA SER A 435 -3.91 -12.39 15.33
C SER A 435 -5.28 -12.97 15.73
N ASP A 436 -6.30 -12.13 15.86
CA ASP A 436 -7.67 -12.56 16.19
C ASP A 436 -8.35 -13.23 14.99
N ASN A 437 -8.11 -12.70 13.79
CA ASN A 437 -8.57 -13.33 12.55
C ASN A 437 -8.05 -14.77 12.47
N ILE A 438 -6.73 -14.96 12.61
CA ILE A 438 -6.11 -16.29 12.60
C ILE A 438 -6.62 -17.18 13.74
N ALA A 439 -6.88 -16.63 14.93
CA ALA A 439 -7.50 -17.38 16.02
C ALA A 439 -8.89 -17.91 15.63
N LEU A 440 -9.71 -17.09 14.96
CA LEU A 440 -11.00 -17.51 14.43
C LEU A 440 -10.84 -18.57 13.34
N LEU A 441 -9.92 -18.40 12.38
CA LEU A 441 -9.66 -19.41 11.34
C LEU A 441 -9.28 -20.76 11.95
N ARG A 442 -8.45 -20.77 13.00
CA ARG A 442 -8.10 -22.01 13.73
C ARG A 442 -9.31 -22.64 14.40
N ALA A 443 -10.20 -21.84 14.98
CA ALA A 443 -11.44 -22.33 15.59
C ALA A 443 -12.40 -22.90 14.54
N ILE A 444 -12.55 -22.24 13.38
CA ILE A 444 -13.32 -22.76 12.23
C ILE A 444 -12.72 -24.08 11.75
N LYS A 445 -11.39 -24.14 11.55
CA LYS A 445 -10.71 -25.36 11.11
C LYS A 445 -10.88 -26.50 12.12
N ALA A 446 -10.78 -26.22 13.41
CA ALA A 446 -11.00 -27.23 14.45
C ALA A 446 -12.44 -27.78 14.42
N GLU A 447 -13.43 -26.91 14.20
CA GLU A 447 -14.82 -27.34 14.04
C GLU A 447 -15.01 -28.19 12.78
N MET A 448 -14.38 -27.80 11.67
CA MET A 448 -14.38 -28.57 10.43
C MET A 448 -13.77 -29.97 10.56
N LEU A 449 -12.89 -30.18 11.56
CA LEU A 449 -12.25 -31.47 11.81
C LEU A 449 -13.02 -32.32 12.84
N ALA A 450 -13.86 -31.71 13.67
CA ALA A 450 -14.61 -32.38 14.74
C ALA A 450 -15.96 -32.94 14.26
N GLN A 451 -16.44 -32.53 13.08
CA GLN A 451 -17.72 -32.95 12.50
C GLN A 451 -17.62 -34.20 11.59
N GLY A 452 -16.47 -34.87 11.55
CA GLY A 452 -16.28 -36.17 10.86
C GLY A 452 -15.15 -36.97 11.46
#